data_AF-A0A8J5WF15-F1
#
_entry.id   AF-A0A8J5WF15-F1
#
_cell.length_a   1.000
_cell.length_b   1.000
_cell.length_c   1.000
_cell.angle_alpha   90.00
_cell.angle_beta   90.00
_cell.angle_gamma   90.00
#
_symmetry.space_group_name_H-M   'P 1'
#
loop_
_entity.id
_entity.type
_entity.pdbx_description
1 polymer ?
#
loop_
_entity_poly.entity_id
_entity_poly.type
_entity_poly.pdbx_seq_one_letter_code
_entity_poly.pdbx_strand_id
1 'polypeptide(L)'
;MMQIDSDKTVMVTFKHDDKLQENSECGFQCALLYTTVFGQRRIRVMNLSLPCTNMLSNLFRYADLETQFSCFLKQAANGIATATLHHLREEATNTCINILQSYRKNCASVSSSGQLILPEALKLLPLYTLALIKSIGLRNEGRLDDRSYWLSLVSSVSVLLAVPMVFPRLIPIHDLTSRGEDDSLIPSPLMLNSENIRDDGVYLLENGEDGLIYVGNVVDPTILEQIFGVSSLAALPSQLVLEQFDNELSRKVNEVINEIRRQRCSYLRLCLCRRGEPPGDFFRSFLVEDKAPGGLSYVEFLVHVHRQIQNKMT
;
A
#
# COMPACT_ATOMS: atom_id res chain seq x y z
N MET A 1 25.55 8.80 5.61
CA MET A 1 25.24 7.55 4.88
C MET A 1 26.53 6.83 4.56
N MET A 2 26.68 5.59 5.01
CA MET A 2 27.88 4.80 4.71
C MET A 2 27.83 4.22 3.28
N GLN A 3 26.63 3.88 2.78
CA GLN A 3 26.36 3.40 1.42
C GLN A 3 24.93 3.79 0.98
N ILE A 4 24.73 4.03 -0.32
CA ILE A 4 23.44 4.33 -0.96
C ILE A 4 23.36 3.58 -2.29
N ASP A 5 22.18 3.05 -2.61
CA ASP A 5 21.87 2.34 -3.86
C ASP A 5 20.63 2.97 -4.53
N SER A 6 20.14 2.37 -5.61
CA SER A 6 19.00 2.86 -6.39
C SER A 6 17.66 2.76 -5.66
N ASP A 7 17.56 1.91 -4.64
CA ASP A 7 16.29 1.50 -4.06
C ASP A 7 16.01 2.27 -2.77
N LYS A 8 17.08 2.74 -2.10
CA LYS A 8 16.98 3.54 -0.88
C LYS A 8 16.41 4.94 -1.15
N THR A 9 15.39 5.29 -0.38
CA THR A 9 14.73 6.59 -0.43
C THR A 9 14.86 7.35 0.89
N VAL A 10 15.28 8.61 0.80
CA VAL A 10 15.35 9.54 1.94
C VAL A 10 14.15 10.46 1.91
N MET A 11 13.47 10.56 3.04
CA MET A 11 12.40 11.52 3.25
C MET A 11 12.94 12.76 3.95
N VAL A 12 12.58 13.94 3.47
CA VAL A 12 12.92 15.22 4.07
C VAL A 12 11.62 15.99 4.30
N THR A 13 11.43 16.51 5.52
CA THR A 13 10.28 17.36 5.87
C THR A 13 10.75 18.80 5.99
N PHE A 14 10.03 19.70 5.32
CA PHE A 14 10.32 21.14 5.34
C PHE A 14 9.36 21.86 6.29
N LYS A 15 9.83 22.98 6.84
CA LYS A 15 9.01 23.96 7.56
C LYS A 15 9.24 25.32 6.91
N HIS A 16 8.25 26.20 7.01
CA HIS A 16 8.41 27.58 6.55
C HIS A 16 9.33 28.33 7.51
N ASP A 17 10.38 28.94 6.97
CA ASP A 17 11.25 29.87 7.70
C ASP A 17 10.73 31.31 7.54
N ASP A 18 10.31 31.67 6.33
CA ASP A 18 9.65 32.94 6.01
C ASP A 18 8.48 32.71 5.02
N LYS A 19 7.74 33.78 4.70
CA LYS A 19 6.66 33.79 3.72
C LYS A 19 7.20 33.58 2.31
N LEU A 20 6.63 32.61 1.61
CA LEU A 20 6.87 32.42 0.19
C LEU A 20 6.04 33.43 -0.61
N GLN A 21 6.63 34.04 -1.64
CA GLN A 21 5.91 34.99 -2.48
C GLN A 21 4.89 34.28 -3.38
N GLU A 22 3.69 34.82 -3.48
CA GLU A 22 2.66 34.29 -4.37
C GLU A 22 3.11 34.37 -5.83
N ASN A 23 2.80 33.35 -6.63
CA ASN A 23 3.22 33.22 -8.03
C ASN A 23 4.76 33.21 -8.24
N SER A 24 5.54 33.04 -7.17
CA SER A 24 6.95 32.69 -7.27
C SER A 24 7.12 31.17 -7.33
N GLU A 25 8.30 30.75 -7.78
CA GLU A 25 8.71 29.36 -7.70
C GLU A 25 9.59 29.13 -6.47
N CYS A 26 9.34 28.04 -5.75
CA CYS A 26 10.19 27.53 -4.70
C CYS A 26 11.08 26.41 -5.24
N GLY A 27 12.38 26.67 -5.26
CA GLY A 27 13.39 25.73 -5.71
C GLY A 27 13.88 24.80 -4.59
N PHE A 28 13.94 23.51 -4.88
CA PHE A 28 14.52 22.47 -4.05
C PHE A 28 15.72 21.89 -4.77
N GLN A 29 16.88 21.87 -4.12
CA GLN A 29 18.09 21.24 -4.65
C GLN A 29 18.60 20.18 -3.67
N CYS A 30 18.74 18.95 -4.17
CA CYS A 30 19.42 17.87 -3.46
C CYS A 30 20.77 17.62 -4.13
N ALA A 31 21.85 17.73 -3.36
CA ALA A 31 23.20 17.42 -3.80
C ALA A 31 23.76 16.23 -3.03
N LEU A 32 24.00 15.12 -3.73
CA LEU A 32 24.58 13.90 -3.19
C LEU A 32 26.04 13.80 -3.62
N LEU A 33 26.95 14.03 -2.68
CA LEU A 33 28.39 13.79 -2.86
C LEU A 33 28.71 12.34 -2.50
N TYR A 34 29.28 11.58 -3.44
CA TYR A 34 29.58 10.16 -3.24
C TYR A 34 30.87 9.74 -3.95
N THR A 35 31.37 8.56 -3.58
CA THR A 35 32.49 7.90 -4.25
C THR A 35 31.96 6.69 -5.00
N THR A 36 32.24 6.61 -6.30
CA THR A 36 31.85 5.46 -7.14
C THR A 36 32.66 4.21 -6.78
N VAL A 37 32.19 3.04 -7.23
CA VAL A 37 32.94 1.78 -7.14
C VAL A 37 34.30 1.82 -7.84
N PHE A 38 34.52 2.77 -8.75
CA PHE A 38 35.79 3.02 -9.43
C PHE A 38 36.69 4.04 -8.70
N GLY A 39 36.38 4.38 -7.45
CA GLY A 39 37.18 5.32 -6.64
C GLY A 39 37.01 6.81 -7.02
N GLN A 40 36.16 7.14 -7.99
CA GLN A 40 35.93 8.53 -8.42
C GLN A 40 34.98 9.26 -7.47
N ARG A 41 35.35 10.46 -7.05
CA ARG A 41 34.46 11.38 -6.32
C ARG A 41 33.53 12.08 -7.30
N ARG A 42 32.21 11.98 -7.09
CA ARG A 42 31.18 12.59 -7.95
C ARG A 42 30.11 13.28 -7.12
N ILE A 43 29.43 14.24 -7.73
CA ILE A 43 28.26 14.91 -7.17
C ILE A 43 27.08 14.63 -8.10
N ARG A 44 25.98 14.10 -7.56
CA ARG A 44 24.68 14.05 -8.25
C ARG A 44 23.82 15.20 -7.73
N VAL A 45 23.31 16.03 -8.63
CA VAL A 45 22.44 17.16 -8.31
C VAL A 45 21.05 16.91 -8.89
N MET A 46 20.02 17.07 -8.07
CA MET A 46 18.61 16.98 -8.45
C MET A 46 17.94 18.30 -8.08
N ASN A 47 17.30 18.94 -9.06
CA ASN A 47 16.61 20.21 -8.88
C ASN A 47 15.11 20.00 -9.15
N LEU A 48 14.27 20.56 -8.30
CA LEU A 48 12.81 20.59 -8.45
C LEU A 48 12.35 22.02 -8.19
N SER A 49 11.50 22.56 -9.06
CA SER A 49 10.87 23.88 -8.89
C SER A 49 9.37 23.68 -8.74
N LEU A 50 8.78 24.23 -7.68
CA LEU A 50 7.33 24.11 -7.42
C LEU A 50 6.69 25.50 -7.28
N PRO A 51 5.50 25.73 -7.86
CA PRO A 51 4.81 27.00 -7.75
C PRO A 51 4.28 27.23 -6.32
N CYS A 52 4.38 28.46 -5.83
CA CYS A 52 3.80 28.86 -4.55
C CYS A 52 2.35 29.36 -4.72
N THR A 53 1.47 28.97 -3.80
CA THR A 53 0.05 29.36 -3.79
C THR A 53 -0.38 29.79 -2.38
N ASN A 54 -1.23 30.82 -2.31
CA ASN A 54 -1.94 31.20 -1.07
C ASN A 54 -3.35 30.57 -0.98
N MET A 55 -3.83 29.95 -2.07
CA MET A 55 -5.14 29.31 -2.12
C MET A 55 -5.07 27.86 -1.61
N LEU A 56 -5.81 27.57 -0.54
CA LEU A 56 -5.92 26.21 0.03
C LEU A 56 -6.47 25.19 -0.97
N SER A 57 -7.39 25.60 -1.84
CA SER A 57 -7.97 24.72 -2.87
C SER A 57 -6.91 24.15 -3.82
N ASN A 58 -5.90 24.94 -4.17
CA ASN A 58 -4.77 24.48 -4.97
C ASN A 58 -3.89 23.48 -4.20
N LEU A 59 -3.67 23.68 -2.90
CA LEU A 59 -2.90 22.73 -2.07
C LEU A 59 -3.55 21.35 -2.07
N PHE A 60 -4.88 21.27 -1.94
CA PHE A 60 -5.59 19.99 -2.02
C PHE A 60 -5.64 19.41 -3.42
N ARG A 61 -5.73 20.25 -4.47
CA ARG A 61 -5.74 19.80 -5.86
C ARG A 61 -4.43 19.16 -6.27
N TYR A 62 -3.30 19.73 -5.84
CA TYR A 62 -1.96 19.26 -6.21
C TYR A 62 -1.34 18.32 -5.16
N ALA A 63 -2.12 17.88 -4.17
CA ALA A 63 -1.63 16.93 -3.19
C ALA A 63 -1.30 15.59 -3.85
N ASP A 64 -0.14 15.04 -3.53
CA ASP A 64 0.25 13.68 -3.92
C ASP A 64 0.01 12.75 -2.73
N LEU A 65 -1.02 11.90 -2.87
CA LEU A 65 -1.43 10.98 -1.83
C LEU A 65 -0.36 9.94 -1.50
N GLU A 66 0.33 9.39 -2.48
CA GLU A 66 1.30 8.30 -2.26
C GLU A 66 2.54 8.84 -1.56
N THR A 67 3.01 10.02 -1.96
CA THR A 67 4.12 10.72 -1.30
C THR A 67 3.74 11.10 0.14
N GLN A 68 2.54 11.63 0.36
CA GLN A 68 2.06 11.97 1.69
C GLN A 68 1.91 10.73 2.57
N PHE A 69 1.36 9.65 2.03
CA PHE A 69 1.23 8.38 2.73
C PHE A 69 2.59 7.81 3.13
N SER A 70 3.57 7.83 2.22
CA SER A 70 4.94 7.38 2.50
C SER A 70 5.59 8.17 3.64
N CYS A 71 5.27 9.46 3.75
CA CYS A 71 5.70 10.29 4.87
C CYS A 71 5.08 9.81 6.19
N PHE A 72 3.76 9.61 6.23
CA PHE A 72 3.06 9.10 7.42
C PHE A 72 3.55 7.72 7.84
N LEU A 73 3.80 6.84 6.87
CA LEU A 73 4.36 5.51 7.09
C LEU A 73 5.71 5.60 7.82
N LYS A 74 6.64 6.42 7.33
CA LYS A 74 7.98 6.60 7.94
C LYS A 74 7.91 7.28 9.30
N GLN A 75 7.03 8.26 9.48
CA GLN A 75 6.82 8.91 10.77
C GLN A 75 6.26 7.94 11.81
N ALA A 76 5.24 7.16 11.44
CA ALA A 76 4.66 6.14 12.31
C ALA A 76 5.71 5.09 12.71
N ALA A 77 6.52 4.62 11.75
CA ALA A 77 7.62 3.69 12.00
C ALA A 77 8.65 4.25 13.00
N ASN A 78 9.10 5.49 12.82
CA ASN A 78 10.02 6.13 13.74
C ASN A 78 9.43 6.29 15.16
N GLY A 79 8.11 6.52 15.24
CA GLY A 79 7.39 6.66 16.51
C GLY A 79 7.28 5.36 17.32
N ILE A 80 7.41 4.17 16.70
CA ILE A 80 7.30 2.87 17.39
C ILE A 80 8.33 2.75 18.53
N ALA A 81 9.50 3.36 18.38
CA ALA A 81 10.55 3.32 19.41
C ALA A 81 10.25 4.22 20.62
N THR A 82 9.34 5.19 20.50
CA THR A 82 9.17 6.27 21.49
C THR A 82 7.74 6.42 22.01
N ALA A 83 6.75 5.78 21.39
CA ALA A 83 5.34 5.90 21.75
C ALA A 83 4.62 4.55 21.73
N THR A 84 3.44 4.48 22.35
CA THR A 84 2.61 3.27 22.31
C THR A 84 1.94 3.12 20.94
N LEU A 85 1.70 1.88 20.50
CA LEU A 85 1.01 1.61 19.23
C LEU A 85 -0.41 2.21 19.21
N HIS A 86 -1.08 2.27 20.36
CA HIS A 86 -2.36 2.97 20.50
C HIS A 86 -2.25 4.44 20.12
N HIS A 87 -1.29 5.15 20.73
CA HIS A 87 -1.05 6.56 20.46
C HIS A 87 -0.74 6.81 18.97
N LEU A 88 0.12 6.00 18.36
CA LEU A 88 0.48 6.15 16.94
C LEU A 88 -0.72 5.94 16.00
N ARG A 89 -1.61 4.99 16.31
CA ARG A 89 -2.84 4.80 15.52
C ARG A 89 -3.81 5.96 15.67
N GLU A 90 -3.95 6.50 16.89
CA GLU A 90 -4.75 7.70 17.13
C GLU A 90 -4.17 8.91 16.40
N GLU A 91 -2.84 9.09 16.42
CA GLU A 91 -2.15 10.18 15.73
C GLU A 91 -2.35 10.11 14.20
N ALA A 92 -2.20 8.93 13.61
CA ALA A 92 -2.46 8.71 12.18
C ALA A 92 -3.93 9.02 11.82
N THR A 93 -4.87 8.53 12.65
CA THR A 93 -6.31 8.76 12.46
C THR A 93 -6.66 10.24 12.59
N ASN A 94 -6.12 10.92 13.62
CA ASN A 94 -6.34 12.34 13.87
C ASN A 94 -5.76 13.20 12.75
N THR A 95 -4.60 12.83 12.20
CA THR A 95 -3.99 13.52 11.05
C THR A 95 -4.91 13.45 9.83
N CYS A 96 -5.42 12.26 9.51
CA CYS A 96 -6.41 12.08 8.44
C CYS A 96 -7.67 12.94 8.66
N ILE A 97 -8.25 12.91 9.86
CA ILE A 97 -9.41 13.72 10.24
C ILE A 97 -9.12 15.22 10.06
N ASN A 98 -7.97 15.71 10.52
CA ASN A 98 -7.61 17.12 10.45
C ASN A 98 -7.44 17.61 9.01
N ILE A 99 -6.86 16.78 8.13
CA ILE A 99 -6.71 17.09 6.70
C ILE A 99 -8.09 17.23 6.05
N LEU A 100 -8.98 16.26 6.25
CA LEU A 100 -10.31 16.24 5.66
C LEU A 100 -11.23 17.33 6.24
N GLN A 101 -11.12 17.58 7.54
CA GLN A 101 -11.80 18.70 8.18
C GLN A 101 -11.35 20.04 7.57
N SER A 102 -10.04 20.22 7.37
CA SER A 102 -9.48 21.44 6.78
C SER A 102 -9.98 21.65 5.35
N TYR A 103 -10.08 20.58 4.55
CA TYR A 103 -10.69 20.64 3.22
C TYR A 103 -12.16 21.04 3.29
N ARG A 104 -12.94 20.36 4.15
CA ARG A 104 -14.36 20.60 4.32
C ARG A 104 -14.66 22.03 4.76
N LYS A 105 -13.85 22.60 5.64
CA LYS A 105 -14.04 23.96 6.18
C LYS A 105 -13.68 25.05 5.17
N ASN A 106 -12.62 24.85 4.39
CA ASN A 106 -12.01 25.94 3.62
C ASN A 106 -12.15 25.82 2.10
N CYS A 107 -12.51 24.63 1.58
CA CYS A 107 -12.49 24.37 0.13
C CYS A 107 -13.82 23.78 -0.39
N ALA A 108 -14.55 23.01 0.43
CA ALA A 108 -15.79 22.39 -0.02
C ALA A 108 -16.88 23.45 -0.25
N SER A 109 -17.63 23.33 -1.35
CA SER A 109 -18.83 24.12 -1.58
C SER A 109 -19.89 23.81 -0.52
N VAL A 110 -20.80 24.76 -0.28
CA VAL A 110 -21.94 24.57 0.65
C VAL A 110 -22.67 23.29 0.24
N SER A 111 -22.64 22.31 1.13
CA SER A 111 -23.21 20.97 0.94
C SER A 111 -23.75 20.49 2.28
N SER A 112 -24.69 19.55 2.25
CA SER A 112 -25.39 19.12 3.46
C SER A 112 -24.41 18.57 4.51
N SER A 113 -24.71 18.79 5.79
CA SER A 113 -23.86 18.34 6.90
C SER A 113 -23.70 16.81 6.95
N GLY A 114 -24.69 16.06 6.45
CA GLY A 114 -24.66 14.60 6.40
C GLY A 114 -23.76 14.00 5.31
N GLN A 115 -23.10 14.81 4.48
CA GLN A 115 -22.18 14.33 3.44
C GLN A 115 -20.73 14.40 3.89
N LEU A 116 -20.00 13.29 3.72
CA LEU A 116 -18.53 13.28 3.81
C LEU A 116 -17.96 13.70 2.46
N ILE A 117 -17.38 14.90 2.40
CA ILE A 117 -16.77 15.44 1.17
C ILE A 117 -15.26 15.27 1.24
N LEU A 118 -14.69 14.58 0.25
CA LEU A 118 -13.27 14.31 0.12
C LEU A 118 -12.69 15.09 -1.07
N PRO A 119 -11.44 15.57 -1.01
CA PRO A 119 -10.76 16.09 -2.19
C PRO A 119 -10.38 14.93 -3.12
N GLU A 120 -10.50 15.14 -4.43
CA GLU A 120 -10.24 14.10 -5.43
C GLU A 120 -8.85 13.47 -5.27
N ALA A 121 -7.83 14.32 -5.06
CA ALA A 121 -6.44 13.88 -4.88
C ALA A 121 -6.22 13.00 -3.63
N LEU A 122 -7.08 13.12 -2.60
CA LEU A 122 -6.96 12.39 -1.33
C LEU A 122 -8.18 11.48 -1.07
N LYS A 123 -8.93 11.08 -2.11
CA LYS A 123 -10.13 10.25 -1.94
C LYS A 123 -9.84 8.90 -1.26
N LEU A 124 -8.63 8.37 -1.43
CA LEU A 124 -8.16 7.13 -0.79
C LEU A 124 -7.41 7.36 0.53
N LEU A 125 -7.26 8.61 1.00
CA LEU A 125 -6.57 8.90 2.27
C LEU A 125 -7.18 8.15 3.47
N PRO A 126 -8.52 8.08 3.65
CA PRO A 126 -9.10 7.28 4.73
C PRO A 126 -8.73 5.79 4.62
N LEU A 127 -8.75 5.24 3.40
CA LEU A 127 -8.46 3.84 3.16
C LEU A 127 -6.99 3.51 3.48
N TYR A 128 -6.04 4.32 3.02
CA TYR A 128 -4.62 4.14 3.31
C TYR A 128 -4.30 4.35 4.79
N THR A 129 -5.00 5.28 5.45
CA THR A 129 -4.89 5.45 6.91
C THR A 129 -5.36 4.19 7.64
N LEU A 130 -6.50 3.62 7.23
CA LEU A 130 -7.02 2.37 7.80
C LEU A 130 -6.06 1.20 7.58
N ALA A 131 -5.49 1.09 6.38
CA ALA A 131 -4.51 0.07 6.04
C ALA A 131 -3.25 0.19 6.92
N LEU A 132 -2.74 1.41 7.13
CA LEU A 132 -1.60 1.66 8.00
C LEU A 132 -1.86 1.26 9.45
N ILE A 133 -3.00 1.61 10.04
CA ILE A 133 -3.31 1.26 11.44
C ILE A 133 -3.56 -0.23 11.65
N LYS A 134 -3.93 -0.97 10.58
CA LYS A 134 -4.07 -2.44 10.57
C LYS A 134 -2.79 -3.18 10.19
N SER A 135 -1.79 -2.47 9.67
CA SER A 135 -0.53 -3.07 9.20
C SER A 135 0.25 -3.74 10.33
N ILE A 136 1.17 -4.64 9.95
CA ILE A 136 2.08 -5.36 10.86
C ILE A 136 2.82 -4.39 11.81
N GLY A 137 3.18 -3.20 11.32
CA GLY A 137 3.84 -2.17 12.10
C GLY A 137 3.03 -1.71 13.31
N LEU A 138 1.74 -1.40 13.12
CA LEU A 138 0.92 -0.70 14.12
C LEU A 138 -0.17 -1.55 14.77
N ARG A 139 -0.47 -2.74 14.25
CA ARG A 139 -1.41 -3.66 14.90
C ARG A 139 -0.85 -4.18 16.23
N ASN A 140 -1.75 -4.46 17.18
CA ASN A 140 -1.36 -4.99 18.49
C ASN A 140 -0.78 -6.40 18.37
N GLU A 141 -1.45 -7.24 17.56
CA GLU A 141 -1.13 -8.65 17.41
C GLU A 141 0.07 -8.91 16.48
N GLY A 142 0.72 -10.06 16.65
CA GLY A 142 1.79 -10.52 15.78
C GLY A 142 3.16 -10.56 16.45
N ARG A 143 4.14 -11.11 15.72
CA ARG A 143 5.47 -11.37 16.27
C ARG A 143 6.29 -10.09 16.29
N LEU A 144 7.11 -9.95 17.34
CA LEU A 144 8.05 -8.83 17.45
C LEU A 144 9.06 -8.83 16.30
N ASP A 145 9.50 -10.00 15.84
CA ASP A 145 10.41 -10.16 14.70
C ASP A 145 9.80 -9.56 13.43
N ASP A 146 8.52 -9.86 13.14
CA ASP A 146 7.83 -9.35 11.94
C ASP A 146 7.73 -7.82 11.98
N ARG A 147 7.47 -7.24 13.16
CA ARG A 147 7.41 -5.78 13.35
C ARG A 147 8.79 -5.14 13.20
N SER A 148 9.82 -5.77 13.75
CA SER A 148 11.22 -5.33 13.60
C SER A 148 11.65 -5.35 12.14
N TYR A 149 11.28 -6.42 11.42
CA TYR A 149 11.53 -6.55 10.00
C TYR A 149 10.81 -5.45 9.20
N TRP A 150 9.52 -5.23 9.48
CA TRP A 150 8.73 -4.16 8.86
C TRP A 150 9.36 -2.78 9.08
N LEU A 151 9.84 -2.48 10.30
CA LEU A 151 10.56 -1.23 10.59
C LEU A 151 11.83 -1.08 9.75
N SER A 152 12.58 -2.18 9.59
CA SER A 152 13.81 -2.18 8.79
C SER A 152 13.53 -1.82 7.31
N LEU A 153 12.44 -2.34 6.75
CA LEU A 153 12.01 -2.04 5.38
C LEU A 153 11.56 -0.58 5.23
N VAL A 154 10.68 -0.12 6.13
CA VAL A 154 10.13 1.25 6.07
C VAL A 154 11.22 2.32 6.15
N SER A 155 12.33 2.05 6.84
CA SER A 155 13.44 3.01 6.99
C SER A 155 13.95 3.59 5.67
N SER A 156 13.90 2.81 4.59
CA SER A 156 14.43 3.21 3.28
C SER A 156 13.45 3.00 2.12
N VAL A 157 12.21 2.59 2.41
CA VAL A 157 11.19 2.32 1.39
C VAL A 157 10.93 3.52 0.48
N SER A 158 10.79 3.26 -0.82
CA SER A 158 10.39 4.24 -1.84
C SER A 158 8.88 4.46 -1.85
N VAL A 159 8.43 5.55 -2.48
CA VAL A 159 6.99 5.85 -2.61
C VAL A 159 6.24 4.70 -3.31
N LEU A 160 6.84 4.16 -4.36
CA LEU A 160 6.29 3.04 -5.15
C LEU A 160 6.08 1.76 -4.32
N LEU A 161 6.92 1.52 -3.31
CA LEU A 161 6.85 0.33 -2.46
C LEU A 161 6.09 0.56 -1.15
N ALA A 162 5.94 1.81 -0.72
CA ALA A 162 5.30 2.15 0.56
C ALA A 162 3.82 1.75 0.61
N VAL A 163 3.04 2.05 -0.43
CA VAL A 163 1.60 1.74 -0.45
C VAL A 163 1.36 0.22 -0.45
N PRO A 164 2.01 -0.59 -1.33
CA PRO A 164 1.80 -2.04 -1.36
C PRO A 164 2.15 -2.77 -0.05
N MET A 165 3.06 -2.22 0.77
CA MET A 165 3.38 -2.79 2.09
C MET A 165 2.21 -2.83 3.06
N VAL A 166 1.22 -1.93 2.91
CA VAL A 166 0.04 -1.88 3.79
C VAL A 166 -1.26 -2.13 3.05
N PHE A 167 -1.31 -1.80 1.76
CA PHE A 167 -2.46 -1.94 0.88
C PHE A 167 -2.04 -2.75 -0.36
N PRO A 168 -1.88 -4.08 -0.22
CA PRO A 168 -1.44 -4.95 -1.30
C PRO A 168 -2.45 -5.01 -2.46
N ARG A 169 -2.03 -5.57 -3.58
CA ARG A 169 -2.92 -5.83 -4.73
C ARG A 169 -3.48 -7.23 -4.65
N LEU A 170 -4.80 -7.39 -4.64
CA LEU A 170 -5.49 -8.68 -4.75
C LEU A 170 -5.90 -8.93 -6.19
N ILE A 171 -5.34 -9.94 -6.83
CA ILE A 171 -5.48 -10.18 -8.27
C ILE A 171 -6.09 -11.59 -8.48
N PRO A 172 -7.23 -11.72 -9.16
CA PRO A 172 -7.77 -13.02 -9.52
C PRO A 172 -6.89 -13.64 -10.62
N ILE A 173 -6.39 -14.86 -10.38
CA ILE A 173 -5.51 -15.55 -11.33
C ILE A 173 -6.15 -16.81 -11.93
N HIS A 174 -7.31 -17.24 -11.41
CA HIS A 174 -8.03 -18.43 -11.87
C HIS A 174 -8.77 -18.23 -13.20
N ASP A 175 -9.02 -16.98 -13.62
CA ASP A 175 -9.81 -16.66 -14.81
C ASP A 175 -9.07 -15.73 -15.78
N LEU A 176 -7.75 -15.90 -15.92
CA LEU A 176 -6.95 -15.06 -16.83
C LEU A 176 -7.22 -15.36 -18.31
N THR A 177 -7.73 -16.55 -18.64
CA THR A 177 -7.97 -16.99 -20.01
C THR A 177 -9.25 -16.40 -20.60
N SER A 178 -10.23 -16.00 -19.80
CA SER A 178 -11.49 -15.41 -20.27
C SER A 178 -11.36 -13.96 -20.74
N ARG A 179 -10.21 -13.33 -20.50
CA ARG A 179 -9.92 -11.93 -20.81
C ARG A 179 -9.53 -11.76 -22.27
N GLY A 180 -9.95 -10.64 -22.87
CA GLY A 180 -9.61 -10.30 -24.26
C GLY A 180 -8.12 -10.04 -24.45
N GLU A 181 -7.61 -10.15 -25.67
CA GLU A 181 -6.18 -9.93 -25.96
C GLU A 181 -5.72 -8.48 -25.75
N ASP A 182 -6.64 -7.51 -25.84
CA ASP A 182 -6.36 -6.08 -25.61
C ASP A 182 -6.34 -5.68 -24.12
N ASP A 183 -6.67 -6.61 -23.21
CA ASP A 183 -6.69 -6.33 -21.78
C ASP A 183 -5.28 -6.13 -21.22
N SER A 184 -5.18 -5.30 -20.17
CA SER A 184 -3.92 -5.16 -19.43
C SER A 184 -3.45 -6.51 -18.91
N LEU A 185 -2.15 -6.79 -19.08
CA LEU A 185 -1.54 -8.05 -18.67
C LEU A 185 -1.90 -8.40 -17.22
N ILE A 186 -1.70 -7.46 -16.29
CA ILE A 186 -2.16 -7.59 -14.90
C ILE A 186 -3.64 -7.19 -14.85
N PRO A 187 -4.54 -8.07 -14.33
CA PRO A 187 -5.93 -7.71 -14.08
C PRO A 187 -6.07 -6.54 -13.11
N SER A 188 -7.14 -5.77 -13.25
CA SER A 188 -7.52 -4.76 -12.26
C SER A 188 -7.62 -5.41 -10.88
N PRO A 189 -6.88 -4.92 -9.86
CA PRO A 189 -6.95 -5.47 -8.52
C PRO A 189 -8.35 -5.34 -7.92
N LEU A 190 -8.76 -6.36 -7.18
CA LEU A 190 -9.98 -6.39 -6.39
C LEU A 190 -9.79 -5.60 -5.09
N MET A 191 -10.89 -5.15 -4.51
CA MET A 191 -10.91 -4.53 -3.18
C MET A 191 -10.46 -5.54 -2.12
N LEU A 192 -9.81 -5.07 -1.06
CA LEU A 192 -9.21 -5.90 -0.01
C LEU A 192 -10.24 -6.27 1.06
N ASN A 193 -11.31 -6.93 0.63
CA ASN A 193 -12.37 -7.48 1.49
C ASN A 193 -12.62 -8.95 1.18
N SER A 194 -13.23 -9.65 2.14
CA SER A 194 -13.55 -11.07 2.02
C SER A 194 -14.66 -11.37 1.01
N GLU A 195 -15.52 -10.39 0.69
CA GLU A 195 -16.61 -10.56 -0.28
C GLU A 195 -16.11 -10.82 -1.70
N ASN A 196 -14.93 -10.31 -2.05
CA ASN A 196 -14.28 -10.54 -3.34
C ASN A 196 -13.54 -11.89 -3.46
N ILE A 197 -13.46 -12.65 -2.36
CA ILE A 197 -12.75 -13.94 -2.33
C ILE A 197 -13.77 -15.07 -2.32
N ARG A 198 -13.87 -15.76 -3.45
CA ARG A 198 -14.75 -16.90 -3.63
C ARG A 198 -14.02 -18.20 -3.27
N ASP A 199 -14.78 -19.18 -2.79
CA ASP A 199 -14.24 -20.49 -2.43
C ASP A 199 -13.88 -21.35 -3.66
N ASP A 200 -14.34 -20.99 -4.86
CA ASP A 200 -13.99 -21.63 -6.16
C ASP A 200 -12.87 -20.90 -6.92
N GLY A 201 -12.27 -19.86 -6.33
CA GLY A 201 -11.26 -19.03 -6.98
C GLY A 201 -9.83 -19.26 -6.49
N VAL A 202 -8.87 -18.81 -7.30
CA VAL A 202 -7.44 -18.67 -6.96
C VAL A 202 -7.02 -17.21 -7.10
N TYR A 203 -6.35 -16.68 -6.09
CA TYR A 203 -6.01 -15.25 -5.98
C TYR A 203 -4.55 -15.05 -5.63
N LEU A 204 -3.91 -14.07 -6.24
CA LEU A 204 -2.59 -13.58 -5.88
C LEU A 204 -2.74 -12.27 -5.09
N LEU A 205 -2.26 -12.24 -3.86
CA LEU A 205 -2.10 -11.02 -3.06
C LEU A 205 -0.63 -10.65 -3.00
N GLU A 206 -0.30 -9.48 -3.55
CA GLU A 206 1.08 -9.02 -3.66
C GLU A 206 1.30 -7.71 -2.90
N ASN A 207 2.27 -7.72 -1.97
CA ASN A 207 2.53 -6.63 -1.01
C ASN A 207 3.83 -5.84 -1.28
N GLY A 208 4.46 -6.03 -2.44
CA GLY A 208 5.76 -5.43 -2.79
C GLY A 208 6.97 -6.29 -2.46
N GLU A 209 6.79 -7.38 -1.69
CA GLU A 209 7.88 -8.26 -1.28
C GLU A 209 7.52 -9.75 -1.46
N ASP A 210 6.35 -10.14 -0.97
CA ASP A 210 5.79 -11.48 -1.04
C ASP A 210 4.57 -11.51 -1.96
N GLY A 211 4.39 -12.65 -2.65
CA GLY A 211 3.20 -13.00 -3.42
C GLY A 211 2.48 -14.17 -2.76
N LEU A 212 1.39 -13.87 -2.04
CA LEU A 212 0.56 -14.86 -1.37
C LEU A 212 -0.49 -15.40 -2.36
N ILE A 213 -0.40 -16.68 -2.70
CA ILE A 213 -1.36 -17.33 -3.59
C ILE A 213 -2.39 -18.07 -2.74
N TYR A 214 -3.57 -17.49 -2.62
CA TYR A 214 -4.71 -18.09 -1.94
C TYR A 214 -5.47 -19.02 -2.87
N VAL A 215 -5.68 -20.26 -2.41
CA VAL A 215 -6.44 -21.29 -3.13
C VAL A 215 -7.72 -21.59 -2.37
N GLY A 216 -8.87 -21.40 -3.02
CA GLY A 216 -10.18 -21.73 -2.46
C GLY A 216 -10.38 -23.24 -2.25
N ASN A 217 -11.33 -23.59 -1.39
CA ASN A 217 -11.59 -24.99 -1.01
C ASN A 217 -12.36 -25.79 -2.09
N VAL A 218 -13.02 -25.11 -3.02
CA VAL A 218 -13.92 -25.69 -4.04
C VAL A 218 -13.44 -25.30 -5.44
N VAL A 219 -12.14 -25.05 -5.60
CA VAL A 219 -11.53 -24.74 -6.90
C VAL A 219 -11.64 -25.96 -7.82
N ASP A 220 -11.97 -25.72 -9.09
CA ASP A 220 -12.03 -26.74 -10.13
C ASP A 220 -10.66 -27.46 -10.23
N PRO A 221 -10.63 -28.81 -10.14
CA PRO A 221 -9.40 -29.59 -10.34
C PRO A 221 -8.65 -29.25 -11.62
N THR A 222 -9.34 -28.86 -12.69
CA THR A 222 -8.76 -28.43 -13.96
C THR A 222 -7.89 -27.17 -13.79
N ILE A 223 -8.34 -26.20 -12.99
CA ILE A 223 -7.59 -24.98 -12.69
C ILE A 223 -6.35 -25.33 -11.85
N LEU A 224 -6.49 -26.25 -10.88
CA LEU A 224 -5.37 -26.71 -10.07
C LEU A 224 -4.29 -27.41 -10.92
N GLU A 225 -4.72 -28.27 -11.85
CA GLU A 225 -3.81 -28.96 -12.76
C GLU A 225 -3.10 -27.97 -13.70
N GLN A 226 -3.84 -26.98 -14.22
CA GLN A 226 -3.27 -25.97 -15.11
C GLN A 226 -2.26 -25.05 -14.42
N ILE A 227 -2.53 -24.61 -13.18
CA ILE A 227 -1.68 -23.64 -12.47
C ILE A 227 -0.55 -24.34 -11.68
N PHE A 228 -0.84 -25.47 -11.04
CA PHE A 228 0.05 -26.13 -10.08
C PHE A 228 0.48 -27.54 -10.49
N GLY A 229 -0.06 -28.11 -11.57
CA GLY A 229 0.26 -29.48 -12.00
C GLY A 229 -0.29 -30.57 -11.07
N VAL A 230 -1.29 -30.26 -10.24
CA VAL A 230 -1.88 -31.21 -9.28
C VAL A 230 -3.40 -31.31 -9.43
N SER A 231 -3.94 -32.50 -9.22
CA SER A 231 -5.37 -32.81 -9.40
C SER A 231 -6.22 -32.59 -8.15
N SER A 232 -5.62 -32.22 -7.01
CA SER A 232 -6.36 -31.98 -5.77
C SER A 232 -5.61 -31.04 -4.82
N LEU A 233 -6.37 -30.38 -3.93
CA LEU A 233 -5.80 -29.50 -2.90
C LEU A 233 -4.89 -30.24 -1.91
N ALA A 234 -5.11 -31.53 -1.70
CA ALA A 234 -4.29 -32.36 -0.82
C ALA A 234 -2.89 -32.63 -1.40
N ALA A 235 -2.75 -32.56 -2.73
CA ALA A 235 -1.49 -32.78 -3.43
C ALA A 235 -0.66 -31.50 -3.61
N LEU A 236 -1.17 -30.33 -3.18
CA LEU A 236 -0.42 -29.08 -3.24
C LEU A 236 0.87 -29.16 -2.40
N PRO A 237 2.00 -28.69 -2.93
CA PRO A 237 3.26 -28.72 -2.21
C PRO A 237 3.25 -27.74 -1.02
N SER A 238 4.02 -28.04 0.02
CA SER A 238 4.21 -27.14 1.15
C SER A 238 5.01 -25.87 0.78
N GLN A 239 5.92 -26.00 -0.18
CA GLN A 239 6.70 -24.89 -0.74
C GLN A 239 6.38 -24.76 -2.22
N LEU A 240 5.90 -23.58 -2.62
CA LEU A 240 5.57 -23.32 -4.01
C LEU A 240 6.81 -22.86 -4.79
N VAL A 241 7.16 -23.64 -5.80
CA VAL A 241 7.97 -23.18 -6.93
C VAL A 241 6.99 -23.08 -8.10
N LEU A 242 6.77 -21.87 -8.59
CA LEU A 242 5.88 -21.69 -9.73
C LEU A 242 6.57 -22.21 -10.99
N GLU A 243 6.01 -23.26 -11.55
CA GLU A 243 6.41 -23.81 -12.84
C GLU A 243 5.56 -23.23 -13.96
N GLN A 244 6.06 -23.32 -15.19
CA GLN A 244 5.31 -22.98 -16.39
C GLN A 244 4.96 -24.27 -17.13
N PHE A 245 3.69 -24.63 -17.10
CA PHE A 245 3.16 -25.79 -17.81
C PHE A 245 2.74 -25.43 -19.23
N ASP A 246 2.62 -26.44 -20.10
CA ASP A 246 2.19 -26.26 -21.49
C ASP A 246 0.66 -26.10 -21.59
N ASN A 247 0.15 -25.02 -20.99
CA ASN A 247 -1.24 -24.58 -21.13
C ASN A 247 -1.34 -23.05 -21.06
N GLU A 248 -2.43 -22.50 -21.60
CA GLU A 248 -2.61 -21.06 -21.72
C GLU A 248 -2.70 -20.36 -20.35
N LEU A 249 -3.43 -20.94 -19.40
CA LEU A 249 -3.63 -20.35 -18.07
C LEU A 249 -2.29 -20.24 -17.31
N SER A 250 -1.49 -21.31 -17.30
CA SER A 250 -0.16 -21.33 -16.69
C SER A 250 0.75 -20.26 -17.28
N ARG A 251 0.74 -20.10 -18.60
CA ARG A 251 1.51 -19.06 -19.30
C ARG A 251 1.09 -17.67 -18.85
N LYS A 252 -0.22 -17.38 -18.86
CA LYS A 252 -0.76 -16.09 -18.41
C LYS A 252 -0.45 -15.79 -16.94
N VAL A 253 -0.56 -16.78 -16.04
CA VAL A 253 -0.18 -16.64 -14.62
C VAL A 253 1.30 -16.27 -14.48
N ASN A 254 2.18 -16.97 -15.21
CA ASN A 254 3.61 -16.69 -15.21
C ASN A 254 3.92 -15.28 -15.77
N GLU A 255 3.26 -14.86 -16.85
CA GLU A 255 3.42 -13.52 -17.41
C GLU A 255 2.99 -12.43 -16.43
N VAL A 256 1.84 -12.58 -15.76
CA VAL A 256 1.38 -11.66 -14.70
C VAL A 256 2.41 -11.56 -13.58
N ILE A 257 2.88 -12.69 -13.05
CA ILE A 257 3.83 -12.71 -11.94
C ILE A 257 5.18 -12.12 -12.36
N ASN A 258 5.65 -12.39 -13.58
CA ASN A 258 6.89 -11.83 -14.09
C ASN A 258 6.79 -10.33 -14.36
N GLU A 259 5.63 -9.84 -14.80
CA GLU A 259 5.40 -8.41 -14.94
C GLU A 259 5.36 -7.70 -13.58
N ILE A 260 4.71 -8.30 -12.58
CA ILE A 260 4.76 -7.80 -11.21
C ILE A 260 6.21 -7.77 -10.71
N ARG A 261 7.00 -8.82 -10.93
CA ARG A 261 8.43 -8.85 -10.55
C ARG A 261 9.24 -7.75 -11.20
N ARG A 262 8.97 -7.41 -12.48
CA ARG A 262 9.65 -6.28 -13.17
C ARG A 262 9.32 -4.93 -12.54
N GLN A 263 8.15 -4.79 -11.95
CA GLN A 263 7.73 -3.56 -11.24
C GLN A 263 8.41 -3.43 -9.86
N ARG A 264 9.05 -4.50 -9.35
CA ARG A 264 9.63 -4.54 -8.00
C ARG A 264 11.15 -4.64 -8.05
N CYS A 265 11.80 -4.19 -6.98
CA CYS A 265 13.26 -4.24 -6.83
C CYS A 265 13.76 -5.57 -6.23
N SER A 266 12.84 -6.47 -5.86
CA SER A 266 13.14 -7.77 -5.24
C SER A 266 12.43 -8.92 -5.95
N TYR A 267 12.98 -10.13 -5.79
CA TYR A 267 12.29 -11.34 -6.23
C TYR A 267 11.04 -11.57 -5.36
N LEU A 268 9.87 -11.58 -6.01
CA LEU A 268 8.60 -11.85 -5.34
C LEU A 268 8.56 -13.30 -4.83
N ARG A 269 8.69 -13.47 -3.51
CA ARG A 269 8.64 -14.79 -2.87
C ARG A 269 7.21 -15.29 -2.82
N LEU A 270 6.95 -16.44 -3.44
CA LEU A 270 5.60 -17.00 -3.52
C LEU A 270 5.31 -17.93 -2.33
N CYS A 271 4.11 -17.80 -1.75
CA CYS A 271 3.65 -18.64 -0.65
C CYS A 271 2.22 -19.10 -0.92
N LEU A 272 1.94 -20.40 -0.71
CA LEU A 272 0.58 -20.93 -0.80
C LEU A 272 -0.18 -20.66 0.49
N CYS A 273 -1.41 -20.16 0.33
CA CYS A 273 -2.30 -19.80 1.41
C CYS A 273 -3.61 -20.59 1.28
N ARG A 274 -4.02 -21.25 2.36
CA ARG A 274 -5.30 -21.99 2.42
C ARG A 274 -6.05 -21.66 3.70
N ARG A 275 -7.37 -21.77 3.64
CA ARG A 275 -8.24 -21.52 4.78
C ARG A 275 -7.94 -22.51 5.92
N GLY A 276 -7.78 -21.99 7.13
CA GLY A 276 -7.49 -22.80 8.32
C GLY A 276 -6.00 -23.10 8.55
N GLU A 277 -5.12 -22.59 7.68
CA GLU A 277 -3.68 -22.68 7.85
C GLU A 277 -3.07 -21.32 8.21
N PRO A 278 -1.93 -21.27 8.93
CA PRO A 278 -1.30 -20.01 9.30
C PRO A 278 -1.01 -19.05 8.14
N PRO A 279 -0.56 -19.50 6.94
CA PRO A 279 -0.41 -18.62 5.78
C PRO A 279 -1.74 -18.05 5.28
N GLY A 280 -2.84 -18.79 5.42
CA GLY A 280 -4.17 -18.31 5.07
C GLY A 280 -4.69 -17.25 6.04
N ASP A 281 -4.43 -17.40 7.33
CA ASP A 281 -4.75 -16.39 8.33
C ASP A 281 -3.91 -15.12 8.10
N PHE A 282 -2.63 -15.29 7.72
CA PHE A 282 -1.77 -14.18 7.33
C PHE A 282 -2.30 -13.45 6.09
N PHE A 283 -2.70 -14.17 5.05
CA PHE A 283 -3.37 -13.61 3.87
C PHE A 283 -4.62 -12.81 4.26
N ARG A 284 -5.49 -13.37 5.12
CA ARG A 284 -6.71 -12.70 5.59
C ARG A 284 -6.41 -11.43 6.38
N SER A 285 -5.25 -11.35 7.06
CA SER A 285 -4.85 -10.15 7.79
C SER A 285 -4.60 -8.93 6.88
N PHE A 286 -4.43 -9.14 5.56
CA PHE A 286 -4.31 -8.08 4.57
C PHE A 286 -5.65 -7.62 3.96
N LEU A 287 -6.78 -8.24 4.33
CA LEU A 287 -8.11 -7.80 3.92
C LEU A 287 -8.53 -6.59 4.77
N VAL A 288 -7.85 -5.46 4.54
CA VAL A 288 -7.91 -4.28 5.41
C VAL A 288 -9.26 -3.58 5.43
N GLU A 289 -10.14 -3.86 4.47
CA GLU A 289 -11.50 -3.30 4.47
C GLU A 289 -12.44 -4.06 5.41
N ASP A 290 -12.15 -5.33 5.69
CA ASP A 290 -12.92 -6.15 6.61
C ASP A 290 -12.76 -5.70 8.06
N LYS A 291 -13.71 -6.10 8.91
CA LYS A 291 -13.63 -5.87 10.35
C LYS A 291 -12.53 -6.74 10.97
N ALA A 292 -11.55 -6.10 11.58
CA ALA A 292 -10.49 -6.78 12.33
C ALA A 292 -10.85 -6.88 13.82
N PRO A 293 -10.29 -7.84 14.57
CA PRO A 293 -10.45 -7.90 16.03
C PRO A 293 -10.01 -6.59 16.69
N GLY A 294 -10.95 -5.92 17.38
CA GLY A 294 -10.68 -4.62 18.02
C GLY A 294 -10.50 -3.43 17.07
N GLY A 295 -10.82 -3.59 15.79
CA GLY A 295 -10.74 -2.54 14.77
C GLY A 295 -12.07 -2.32 14.03
N LEU A 296 -12.10 -1.29 13.19
CA LEU A 296 -13.26 -0.92 12.36
C LEU A 296 -13.13 -1.53 10.96
N SER A 297 -14.25 -1.87 10.32
CA SER A 297 -14.29 -2.05 8.85
C SER A 297 -14.08 -0.71 8.14
N TYR A 298 -13.87 -0.72 6.82
CA TYR A 298 -13.71 0.53 6.06
C TYR A 298 -14.94 1.45 6.17
N VAL A 299 -16.13 0.89 6.06
CA VAL A 299 -17.39 1.64 6.20
C VAL A 299 -17.52 2.21 7.62
N GLU A 300 -17.26 1.41 8.65
CA GLU A 300 -17.28 1.88 10.05
C GLU A 300 -16.24 2.98 10.29
N PHE A 301 -15.06 2.88 9.66
CA PHE A 301 -14.01 3.89 9.75
C PHE A 301 -14.41 5.21 9.08
N LEU A 302 -15.05 5.18 7.91
CA LEU A 302 -15.57 6.40 7.26
C LEU A 302 -16.63 7.10 8.12
N VAL A 303 -17.54 6.33 8.73
CA VAL A 303 -18.53 6.87 9.68
C VAL A 303 -17.84 7.50 10.89
N HIS A 304 -16.82 6.85 11.44
CA HIS A 304 -16.01 7.39 12.54
C HIS A 304 -15.34 8.71 12.16
N VAL A 305 -14.64 8.76 11.02
CA VAL A 305 -13.98 9.95 10.50
C VAL A 305 -15.00 11.08 10.29
N HIS A 306 -16.12 10.79 9.66
CA HIS A 306 -17.17 11.78 9.43
C HIS A 306 -17.71 12.36 10.74
N ARG A 307 -18.01 11.51 11.73
CA ARG A 307 -18.47 11.96 13.06
C ARG A 307 -17.45 12.88 13.74
N GLN A 308 -16.16 12.54 13.69
CA GLN A 308 -15.10 13.36 14.27
C GLN A 308 -14.95 14.71 13.56
N ILE A 309 -15.11 14.74 12.24
CA ILE A 309 -15.13 16.00 11.48
C ILE A 309 -16.29 16.88 11.93
N GLN A 310 -17.50 16.32 12.06
CA GLN A 310 -18.68 17.09 12.52
C GLN A 310 -18.46 17.67 13.93
N ASN A 311 -17.95 16.87 14.86
CA ASN A 311 -17.67 17.32 16.23
C ASN A 311 -16.65 18.47 16.31
N LYS A 312 -15.75 18.59 15.32
CA LYS A 312 -14.78 19.69 15.24
C LYS A 312 -15.29 20.89 14.44
N MET A 313 -16.47 20.80 13.83
CA MET A 313 -17.13 21.88 13.09
C MET A 313 -18.22 22.57 13.88
N THR A 314 -18.79 21.89 14.88
CA THR A 314 -19.59 22.48 15.95
C THR A 314 -18.71 23.25 16.92
#